data_AF-A0A352AR24-F1
#
_entry.id   AF-A0A352AR24-F1
#
_cell.length_a   1.000
_cell.length_b   1.000
_cell.length_c   1.000
_cell.angle_alpha   90.00
_cell.angle_beta   90.00
_cell.angle_gamma   90.00
#
_symmetry.space_group_name_H-M   'P 1'
#
loop_
_entity.id
_entity.type
_entity.pdbx_description
1 polymer ?
#
loop_
_entity_poly.entity_id
_entity_poly.type
_entity_poly.pdbx_seq_one_letter_code
_entity_poly.pdbx_strand_id
1 'polypeptide(L)'
;MNYQKLDTALTMALNEVQEPEERRLIVFIHTHSVPDATATAFLESLGVSVTTGKDVFAATLSPHAISQLSEQPWVKYLRLSQQLRPL
;
A
#
# COMPACT_ATOMS: atom_id res chain seq x y z
N MET A 1 -6.85 -10.84 -1.87
CA MET A 1 -6.26 -9.70 -2.60
C MET A 1 -7.15 -9.22 -3.73
N ASN A 2 -7.43 -7.92 -3.81
CA ASN A 2 -8.20 -7.30 -4.89
C ASN A 2 -7.28 -6.64 -5.94
N TYR A 3 -6.91 -7.38 -6.97
CA TYR A 3 -6.00 -6.93 -8.05
C TYR A 3 -6.51 -5.71 -8.84
N GLN A 4 -7.81 -5.41 -8.83
CA GLN A 4 -8.35 -4.24 -9.54
C GLN A 4 -7.86 -2.91 -8.94
N LYS A 5 -7.41 -2.94 -7.69
CA LYS A 5 -6.86 -1.78 -6.99
C LYS A 5 -5.36 -1.66 -7.12
N LEU A 6 -4.67 -2.62 -7.73
CA LEU A 6 -3.22 -2.62 -7.88
C LEU A 6 -2.89 -2.08 -9.28
N ASP A 7 -1.86 -1.25 -9.37
CA ASP A 7 -1.29 -0.95 -10.68
C ASP A 7 -0.49 -2.15 -11.23
N THR A 8 -0.21 -2.10 -12.53
CA THR A 8 0.52 -3.17 -13.21
C THR A 8 1.91 -3.37 -12.62
N ALA A 9 2.61 -2.28 -12.27
CA ALA A 9 3.94 -2.34 -11.70
C ALA A 9 3.97 -3.06 -10.34
N LEU A 10 3.02 -2.77 -9.45
CA LEU A 10 2.89 -3.45 -8.16
C LEU A 10 2.53 -4.92 -8.34
N THR A 11 1.64 -5.23 -9.28
CA THR A 11 1.26 -6.61 -9.59
C THR A 11 2.46 -7.43 -10.08
N MET A 12 3.31 -6.85 -10.92
CA MET A 12 4.55 -7.49 -11.38
C MET A 12 5.54 -7.69 -10.23
N ALA A 13 5.78 -6.65 -9.42
CA ALA A 13 6.70 -6.72 -8.29
C ALA A 13 6.28 -7.77 -7.25
N LEU A 14 4.98 -7.96 -7.03
CA LEU A 14 4.45 -8.99 -6.13
C LEU A 14 4.80 -10.41 -6.59
N ASN A 15 4.86 -10.67 -7.90
CA ASN A 15 5.21 -11.99 -8.43
C ASN A 15 6.70 -12.33 -8.29
N GLU A 16 7.55 -11.32 -8.07
CA GLU A 16 9.00 -11.50 -7.90
C GLU A 16 9.40 -11.75 -6.44
N VAL A 17 8.52 -11.45 -5.49
CA VAL A 17 8.78 -11.65 -4.05
C VAL A 17 8.46 -13.10 -3.66
N GLN A 18 9.46 -13.82 -3.17
CA GLN A 18 9.30 -15.20 -2.71
C GLN A 18 8.79 -15.30 -1.27
N GLU A 19 9.09 -14.32 -0.42
CA GLU A 19 8.70 -14.29 0.99
C GLU A 19 7.49 -13.36 1.23
N PRO A 20 6.30 -13.90 1.54
CA PRO A 20 5.06 -13.10 1.65
C PRO A 20 5.06 -12.04 2.76
N GLU A 21 5.92 -12.21 3.76
CA GLU A 21 6.03 -11.31 4.92
C GLU A 21 7.16 -10.29 4.77
N GLU A 22 8.00 -10.42 3.74
CA GLU A 22 9.15 -9.55 3.58
C GLU A 22 8.73 -8.15 3.13
N ARG A 23 9.02 -7.14 3.96
CA ARG A 23 8.72 -5.73 3.67
C ARG A 23 9.74 -5.15 2.70
N ARG A 24 9.51 -5.33 1.40
CA ARG A 24 10.39 -4.82 0.33
C ARG A 24 9.72 -3.89 -0.67
N LEU A 25 8.40 -3.82 -0.68
CA LEU A 25 7.66 -3.08 -1.69
C LEU A 25 7.34 -1.69 -1.16
N ILE A 26 7.96 -0.67 -1.73
CA ILE A 26 7.60 0.73 -1.44
C ILE A 26 6.33 1.04 -2.23
N VAL A 27 5.23 1.35 -1.55
CA VAL A 27 3.90 1.48 -2.14
C VAL A 27 3.29 2.83 -1.77
N PHE A 28 2.68 3.50 -2.75
CA PHE A 28 1.75 4.60 -2.53
C PHE A 28 0.34 4.04 -2.29
N ILE A 29 -0.25 4.42 -1.16
CA ILE A 29 -1.59 4.04 -0.73
C ILE A 29 -2.50 5.24 -0.94
N HIS A 30 -3.47 5.11 -1.84
CA HIS A 30 -4.48 6.14 -2.07
C HIS A 30 -5.82 5.70 -1.49
N THR A 31 -6.38 6.54 -0.63
CA THR A 31 -7.71 6.32 -0.04
C THR A 31 -8.77 7.13 -0.76
N HIS A 32 -10.05 6.77 -0.59
CA HIS A 32 -11.16 7.50 -1.18
C HIS A 32 -11.39 8.88 -0.54
N SER A 33 -11.06 8.98 0.75
CA SER A 33 -11.14 10.18 1.58
C SER A 33 -10.06 10.10 2.65
N VAL A 34 -9.90 11.18 3.43
CA VAL A 34 -9.06 11.15 4.63
C VAL A 34 -9.50 9.96 5.52
N PRO A 35 -8.57 9.07 5.95
CA PRO A 35 -8.89 7.94 6.80
C PRO A 35 -9.55 8.36 8.12
N ASP A 36 -10.56 7.61 8.55
CA ASP A 36 -11.11 7.73 9.89
C ASP A 36 -10.20 7.02 10.93
N ALA A 37 -10.61 7.01 12.19
CA ALA A 37 -9.81 6.40 13.27
C ALA A 37 -9.55 4.90 13.04
N THR A 38 -10.52 4.17 12.49
CA THR A 38 -10.42 2.73 12.23
C THR A 38 -9.44 2.45 11.09
N ALA A 39 -9.57 3.19 9.98
CA ALA A 39 -8.66 3.08 8.85
C ALA A 39 -7.24 3.55 9.22
N THR A 40 -7.13 4.60 10.05
CA THR A 40 -5.84 5.07 10.58
C THR A 40 -5.15 4.01 11.42
N ALA A 41 -5.85 3.41 12.40
CA ALA A 41 -5.30 2.34 13.22
C ALA A 41 -4.89 1.12 12.38
N PHE A 42 -5.66 0.80 11.34
CA PHE A 42 -5.30 -0.27 10.41
C PHE A 42 -4.00 0.05 9.67
N LEU A 43 -3.88 1.25 9.09
CA LEU A 43 -2.66 1.71 8.41
C LEU A 43 -1.43 1.68 9.35
N GLU A 44 -1.58 2.19 10.56
CA GLU A 44 -0.51 2.20 11.57
C GLU A 44 -0.08 0.79 11.98
N SER A 45 -1.02 -0.16 12.09
CA SER A 45 -0.69 -1.57 12.40
C SER A 45 0.14 -2.25 11.30
N LEU A 46 0.04 -1.76 10.07
CA LEU A 46 0.87 -2.18 8.93
C LEU A 46 2.21 -1.43 8.85
N GLY A 47 2.48 -0.53 9.79
CA GLY A 47 3.70 0.30 9.83
C GLY A 47 3.65 1.51 8.88
N VAL A 48 2.46 1.92 8.43
CA VAL A 48 2.29 3.12 7.63
C VAL A 48 2.28 4.34 8.55
N SER A 49 3.10 5.34 8.24
CA SER A 49 3.04 6.62 8.95
C SER A 49 1.87 7.45 8.39
N VAL A 50 0.81 7.60 9.17
CA VAL A 50 -0.38 8.37 8.77
C VAL A 50 -0.21 9.82 9.17
N THR A 51 -0.28 10.73 8.19
CA THR A 51 -0.32 12.17 8.43
C THR A 51 -1.76 12.65 8.42
N THR A 52 -2.18 13.36 9.47
CA THR A 52 -3.55 13.90 9.60
C THR A 52 -3.92 14.79 8.41
N GLY A 53 -5.13 14.61 7.88
CA GLY A 53 -5.65 15.41 6.76
C GLY A 53 -5.10 15.04 5.39
N LYS A 54 -4.34 13.94 5.27
CA LYS A 54 -3.89 13.37 3.99
C LYS A 54 -4.72 12.14 3.62
N ASP A 55 -4.78 11.87 2.31
CA ASP A 55 -5.44 10.72 1.68
C ASP A 55 -4.47 9.88 0.83
N VAL A 56 -3.18 10.24 0.86
CA VAL A 56 -2.10 9.52 0.18
C VAL A 56 -0.96 9.29 1.17
N PHE A 57 -0.50 8.05 1.23
CA PHE A 57 0.56 7.61 2.13
C PHE A 57 1.61 6.81 1.38
N ALA A 58 2.83 6.78 1.89
CA ALA A 58 3.90 5.94 1.38
C ALA A 58 4.38 5.02 2.51
N ALA A 59 4.57 3.73 2.20
CA ALA A 59 5.11 2.77 3.15
C ALA A 59 5.84 1.64 2.44
N THR A 60 6.76 0.99 3.16
CA THR A 60 7.36 -0.27 2.73
C THR A 60 6.54 -1.42 3.29
N LEU A 61 5.81 -2.11 2.41
CA LEU A 61 4.86 -3.16 2.75
C LEU A 61 5.35 -4.54 2.29
N SER A 62 4.83 -5.58 2.94
CA SER A 62 4.94 -6.96 2.49
C SER A 62 3.82 -7.32 1.52
N PRO A 63 3.98 -8.37 0.68
CA PRO A 63 2.89 -8.92 -0.12
C PRO A 63 1.62 -9.23 0.71
N HIS A 64 1.78 -9.76 1.93
CA HIS A 64 0.65 -10.02 2.82
C HIS A 64 -0.10 -8.73 3.21
N ALA A 65 0.62 -7.69 3.62
CA ALA A 65 0.03 -6.39 3.97
C ALA A 65 -0.69 -5.76 2.77
N ILE A 66 -0.14 -5.87 1.56
CA ILE A 66 -0.79 -5.39 0.33
C ILE A 66 -2.08 -6.16 0.06
N SER A 67 -2.10 -7.48 0.28
CA SER A 67 -3.33 -8.27 0.15
C SER A 67 -4.42 -7.77 1.10
N GLN A 68 -4.11 -7.62 2.39
CA GLN A 68 -5.07 -7.14 3.40
C GLN A 68 -5.56 -5.72 3.09
N LEU A 69 -4.68 -4.84 2.65
CA LEU A 69 -4.99 -3.45 2.38
C LEU A 69 -5.82 -3.29 1.09
N SER A 70 -5.57 -4.09 0.06
CA SER A 70 -6.37 -4.10 -1.17
C SER A 70 -7.85 -4.47 -0.94
N GLU A 71 -8.13 -5.26 0.09
CA GLU A 71 -9.49 -5.69 0.43
C GLU A 71 -10.29 -4.60 1.16
N GLN A 72 -9.63 -3.58 1.69
CA GLN A 72 -10.29 -2.52 2.44
C GLN A 72 -11.14 -1.63 1.53
N PRO A 73 -12.43 -1.37 1.86
CA PRO A 73 -13.33 -0.63 0.98
C PRO A 73 -12.95 0.85 0.84
N TRP A 74 -12.27 1.43 1.84
CA TRP A 74 -11.81 2.82 1.84
C TRP A 74 -10.51 3.01 1.04
N VAL A 75 -9.83 1.94 0.64
CA VAL A 75 -8.67 2.00 -0.26
C VAL A 75 -9.15 2.11 -1.69
N LYS A 76 -8.70 3.17 -2.37
CA LYS A 76 -9.02 3.49 -3.75
C LYS A 76 -8.13 2.75 -4.73
N TYR A 77 -6.81 2.87 -4.57
CA TYR A 77 -5.82 2.09 -5.33
C TYR A 77 -4.45 2.11 -4.64
N LEU A 78 -3.59 1.19 -5.06
CA LEU A 78 -2.22 0.97 -4.62
C LEU A 78 -1.30 1.04 -5.83
N ARG A 79 -0.20 1.78 -5.70
CA ARG A 79 0.83 1.86 -6.75
C ARG A 79 2.20 1.57 -6.22
N LEU A 80 3.01 0.88 -7.02
CA LEU A 80 4.43 0.78 -6.71
C LEU A 80 5.04 2.19 -6.75
N SER A 81 5.67 2.59 -5.65
CA SER A 81 6.52 3.76 -5.63
C SER A 81 7.76 3.42 -6.45
N GLN A 82 7.79 3.84 -7.70
CA GLN A 82 8.99 3.67 -8.52
C GLN A 82 10.12 4.41 -7.80
N GLN A 83 11.21 3.72 -7.48
CA GLN A 83 12.46 4.40 -7.19
C GLN A 83 12.77 5.27 -8.40
N LEU A 84 12.60 6.58 -8.25
CA LEU A 84 13.25 7.54 -9.12
C LEU A 84 14.74 7.20 -9.02
N ARG A 85 15.28 6.51 -10.03
CA ARG A 85 16.73 6.49 -10.21
C ARG A 85 17.11 7.93 -10.49
N PRO A 86 17.92 8.60 -9.66
CA PRO A 86 18.46 9.88 -10.06
C PRO A 86 19.23 9.66 -11.37
N LEU A 87 18.88 10.46 -12.39
CA LEU A 87 19.62 10.56 -13.66
C LEU A 87 21.01 11.17 -13.41
#